data_AF-A0A4U8YXX0-F1
#
_entry.id   AF-A0A4U8YXX0-F1
#
_cell.length_a   1.000
_cell.length_b   1.000
_cell.length_c   1.000
_cell.angle_alpha   90.00
_cell.angle_beta   90.00
_cell.angle_gamma   90.00
#
_symmetry.space_group_name_H-M   'P 1'
#
loop_
_entity.id
_entity.type
_entity.pdbx_description
1 polymer ?
#
loop_
_entity_poly.entity_id
_entity_poly.type
_entity_poly.pdbx_seq_one_letter_code
_entity_poly.pdbx_strand_id
1 'polypeptide(L)'
;MAYDGRALNVPKNMTLIFLPSRSPELNPVENIWQYLRANWPSNRVFESYDAIIDAACEAWRNLIAQPKTITSIGMREWAHIGQS
;
A
#
# COMPACT_ATOMS: atom_id res chain seq x y z
N MET A 1 -32.46 -13.92 14.15
CA MET A 1 -32.22 -12.46 14.22
C MET A 1 -30.95 -12.20 13.42
N ALA A 2 -31.03 -11.32 12.42
CA ALA A 2 -30.03 -11.15 11.37
C ALA A 2 -28.72 -10.56 11.92
N TYR A 3 -27.61 -10.93 11.27
CA TYR A 3 -26.25 -10.51 11.57
C TYR A 3 -26.14 -8.98 11.43
N ASP A 4 -26.00 -8.25 12.55
CA ASP A 4 -25.70 -6.82 12.55
C ASP A 4 -24.18 -6.64 12.33
N GLY A 5 -23.79 -6.61 11.05
CA GLY A 5 -22.45 -6.25 10.64
C GLY A 5 -22.24 -4.76 10.87
N ARG A 6 -21.40 -4.39 11.84
CA ARG A 6 -21.04 -3.00 12.13
C ARG A 6 -20.60 -2.29 10.85
N ALA A 7 -21.47 -1.42 10.33
CA ALA A 7 -21.14 -0.60 9.17
C ALA A 7 -19.95 0.31 9.48
N LEU A 8 -18.99 0.38 8.56
CA LEU A 8 -17.85 1.29 8.69
C LEU A 8 -18.37 2.73 8.63
N ASN A 9 -18.15 3.51 9.68
CA ASN A 9 -18.51 4.93 9.69
C ASN A 9 -17.46 5.75 8.91
N VAL A 10 -17.77 6.09 7.66
CA VAL A 10 -16.87 6.83 6.76
C VAL A 10 -17.06 8.34 6.96
N PRO A 11 -16.00 9.09 7.30
CA PRO A 11 -16.06 10.55 7.37
C PRO A 11 -16.49 11.19 6.04
N LYS A 12 -17.24 12.30 6.10
CA LYS A 12 -17.78 12.99 4.92
C LYS A 12 -16.73 13.48 3.93
N ASN A 13 -15.48 13.64 4.36
CA ASN A 13 -14.36 14.12 3.55
C ASN A 13 -13.49 12.99 2.97
N MET A 14 -13.96 11.74 3.03
CA MET A 14 -13.22 10.58 2.51
C MET A 14 -14.07 9.82 1.50
N THR A 15 -13.55 9.66 0.29
CA THR A 15 -14.14 8.79 -0.73
C THR A 15 -13.46 7.43 -0.67
N LEU A 16 -14.25 6.36 -0.54
CA LEU A 16 -13.74 5.00 -0.61
C LEU A 16 -13.62 4.55 -2.06
N ILE A 17 -12.52 3.87 -2.38
CA ILE A 17 -12.34 3.15 -3.63
C ILE A 17 -12.48 1.66 -3.31
N PHE A 18 -13.46 1.00 -3.91
CA PHE A 18 -13.68 -0.42 -3.72
C PHE A 18 -12.90 -1.22 -4.74
N LEU A 19 -12.10 -2.17 -4.26
CA LEU A 19 -11.37 -3.11 -5.10
C LEU A 19 -12.13 -4.43 -5.20
N PRO A 20 -12.20 -5.05 -6.39
CA PRO A 20 -12.66 -6.42 -6.53
C PRO A 20 -11.87 -7.37 -5.63
N SER A 21 -12.56 -8.38 -5.10
CA SER A 21 -11.91 -9.42 -4.31
C SER A 21 -10.87 -10.16 -5.15
N ARG A 22 -9.69 -10.43 -4.57
CA ARG A 22 -8.57 -11.17 -5.19
C ARG A 22 -8.00 -10.52 -6.46
N SER A 23 -8.08 -9.20 -6.57
CA SER A 23 -7.45 -8.41 -7.64
C SER A 23 -6.25 -7.59 -7.14
N PRO A 24 -5.13 -8.21 -6.74
CA PRO A 24 -3.94 -7.50 -6.29
C PRO A 24 -3.35 -6.57 -7.36
N GLU A 25 -3.53 -6.88 -8.64
CA GLU A 25 -3.09 -6.07 -9.78
C GLU A 25 -3.72 -4.68 -9.81
N LEU A 26 -4.92 -4.54 -9.23
CA LEU A 26 -5.61 -3.25 -9.13
C LEU A 26 -5.14 -2.45 -7.91
N ASN A 27 -4.61 -3.10 -6.86
CA ASN A 27 -4.20 -2.41 -5.64
C ASN A 27 -2.85 -1.67 -5.84
N PRO A 28 -2.81 -0.32 -5.81
CA PRO A 28 -1.57 0.43 -6.00
C PRO A 28 -0.52 0.14 -4.92
N VAL A 29 -0.95 -0.30 -3.74
CA VAL A 29 -0.07 -0.66 -2.63
C VAL A 29 0.79 -1.88 -2.98
N GLU A 30 0.34 -2.80 -3.85
CA GLU A 30 1.15 -3.96 -4.21
C GLU A 30 2.41 -3.57 -5.00
N ASN A 31 2.34 -2.53 -5.83
CA ASN A 31 3.54 -2.01 -6.52
C ASN A 31 4.54 -1.38 -5.54
N ILE A 32 4.04 -0.71 -4.50
CA ILE A 32 4.89 -0.16 -3.43
C ILE A 32 5.64 -1.31 -2.74
N TRP A 33 4.93 -2.40 -2.41
CA TRP A 33 5.55 -3.57 -1.79
C TRP A 33 6.58 -4.25 -2.68
N GLN A 34 6.26 -4.42 -3.96
CA GLN A 34 7.19 -4.97 -4.94
C GLN A 34 8.46 -4.11 -5.05
N TYR A 35 8.29 -2.79 -5.15
CA TYR A 35 9.41 -1.85 -5.23
C TYR A 35 10.28 -1.90 -3.96
N LEU A 36 9.68 -1.86 -2.77
CA LEU A 36 10.44 -1.95 -1.51
C LEU A 36 11.26 -3.23 -1.46
N ARG A 37 10.63 -4.39 -1.69
CA ARG A 37 11.31 -5.69 -1.68
C ARG A 37 12.44 -5.75 -2.69
N ALA A 38 12.22 -5.29 -3.92
CA ALA A 38 13.24 -5.32 -4.97
C ALA A 38 14.50 -4.48 -4.65
N ASN A 39 14.39 -3.48 -3.77
CA ASN A 39 15.46 -2.50 -3.55
C ASN A 39 16.19 -2.62 -2.20
N TRP A 40 15.50 -2.98 -1.09
CA TRP A 40 16.14 -2.90 0.25
C TRP A 40 16.11 -4.16 1.12
N PRO A 41 14.94 -4.74 1.49
CA PRO A 41 14.93 -5.79 2.50
C PRO A 41 15.03 -7.21 1.92
N SER A 42 14.95 -7.39 0.60
CA SER A 42 14.99 -8.74 0.01
C SER A 42 16.36 -9.38 0.12
N ASN A 43 16.38 -10.72 0.25
CA ASN A 43 17.59 -11.54 0.29
C ASN A 43 18.58 -11.20 1.42
N ARG A 44 18.07 -10.78 2.58
CA ARG A 44 18.86 -10.51 3.79
C ARG A 44 18.50 -11.50 4.90
N VAL A 45 19.50 -11.90 5.68
CA VAL A 45 19.32 -12.62 6.94
C VAL A 45 19.36 -11.59 8.07
N PHE A 46 18.41 -11.68 9.00
CA PHE A 46 18.29 -10.77 10.13
C PHE A 46 18.57 -11.52 11.43
N GLU A 47 19.38 -10.91 12.31
CA GLU A 47 19.81 -11.54 13.57
C GLU A 47 18.73 -11.50 14.66
N SER A 48 17.78 -10.56 14.55
CA SER A 48 16.70 -10.38 15.51
C SER A 48 15.43 -9.84 14.85
N TYR A 49 14.33 -9.88 15.60
CA TYR A 49 13.08 -9.23 15.19
C TYR A 49 13.27 -7.72 15.02
N ASP A 50 13.96 -7.06 15.95
CA ASP A 50 14.20 -5.61 15.89
C ASP A 50 14.99 -5.23 14.64
N ALA A 51 15.97 -6.06 14.23
CA ALA A 51 16.72 -5.84 13.00
C ALA A 51 15.84 -5.87 11.73
N ILE A 52 14.75 -6.65 11.73
CA ILE A 52 13.76 -6.67 10.63
C ILE A 52 12.97 -5.35 10.63
N ILE A 53 12.50 -4.91 11.80
CA ILE A 53 11.73 -3.67 11.95
C ILE A 53 12.57 -2.47 11.53
N ASP A 54 13.81 -2.39 12.00
CA ASP A 54 14.72 -1.30 11.65
C ASP A 54 14.97 -1.21 10.14
N ALA A 55 15.23 -2.34 9.49
CA ALA A 55 15.43 -2.41 8.04
C ALA A 55 14.15 -2.03 7.26
N ALA A 56 12.97 -2.45 7.74
CA ALA A 56 11.70 -2.06 7.14
C ALA A 56 11.44 -0.55 7.27
N CYS A 57 11.71 0.02 8.45
CA CYS A 57 11.61 1.45 8.70
C CYS A 57 12.60 2.26 7.84
N GLU A 58 13.83 1.76 7.66
CA GLU A 58 14.82 2.37 6.78
C GLU A 58 14.36 2.36 5.31
N ALA A 59 13.91 1.21 4.82
CA ALA A 59 13.37 1.10 3.46
C ALA A 59 12.20 2.07 3.24
N TRP A 60 11.31 2.20 4.23
CA TRP A 60 10.20 3.15 4.17
C TRP A 60 10.68 4.60 4.16
N ARG A 61 11.65 4.97 5.01
CA ARG A 61 12.28 6.31 5.01
C ARG A 61 12.92 6.64 3.65
N ASN A 62 13.58 5.67 3.03
CA ASN A 62 14.20 5.84 1.72
C ASN A 62 13.15 6.03 0.61
N LEU A 63 11.99 5.36 0.71
CA LEU A 63 10.89 5.53 -0.24
C LEU A 63 10.19 6.89 -0.09
N ILE A 64 9.86 7.32 1.14
CA ILE A 64 9.17 8.62 1.36
C ILE A 64 10.03 9.81 0.92
N ALA A 65 11.35 9.66 0.91
CA ALA A 65 12.28 10.65 0.35
C ALA A 65 12.20 10.75 -1.19
N GLN A 66 11.46 9.86 -1.86
CA GLN A 66 11.33 9.76 -3.31
C GLN A 66 9.86 9.90 -3.77
N PRO A 67 9.22 11.06 -3.57
CA PRO A 67 7.80 11.25 -3.88
C PRO A 67 7.46 11.02 -5.37
N LYS A 68 8.37 11.35 -6.29
CA LYS A 68 8.18 11.09 -7.73
C LYS A 68 8.08 9.60 -8.04
N THR A 69 8.89 8.78 -7.37
CA THR A 69 8.86 7.33 -7.51
C THR A 69 7.53 6.78 -7.01
N ILE A 70 7.08 7.22 -5.81
CA ILE A 70 5.78 6.83 -5.24
C ILE A 70 4.65 7.16 -6.22
N THR A 71 4.62 8.38 -6.75
CA THR A 71 3.60 8.77 -7.74
C THR A 71 3.67 7.89 -8.99
N SER A 72 4.86 7.64 -9.52
CA SER A 72 5.04 6.83 -10.74
C SER A 72 4.56 5.39 -10.59
N ILE A 73 4.77 4.76 -9.43
CA ILE A 73 4.44 3.33 -9.24
C ILE A 73 3.05 3.12 -8.62
N GLY A 74 2.52 4.12 -7.92
CA GLY A 74 1.20 4.10 -7.27
C GLY A 74 0.05 4.63 -8.13
N MET A 75 0.32 5.37 -9.22
CA MET A 75 -0.74 5.90 -10.08
C MET A 75 -1.51 4.77 -10.78
N ARG A 76 -2.83 4.92 -10.90
CA ARG A 76 -3.72 3.95 -11.57
C ARG A 76 -4.77 4.68 -12.40
N GLU A 77 -4.67 4.59 -13.72
CA GLU A 77 -5.60 5.26 -14.64
C GLU A 77 -7.06 4.87 -14.36
N TRP A 78 -7.32 3.59 -14.10
CA TRP A 78 -8.67 3.10 -13.79
C TRP A 78 -9.31 3.78 -12.58
N ALA A 79 -8.51 4.23 -11.60
CA ALA A 79 -9.01 4.90 -10.39
C ALA A 79 -9.48 6.35 -10.65
N HIS A 80 -9.14 6.90 -11.82
CA HIS A 80 -9.53 8.26 -12.24
C HIS A 80 -10.67 8.27 -13.27
N ILE A 81 -10.99 7.12 -13.87
CA ILE A 81 -12.08 6.99 -14.85
C ILE A 81 -13.39 6.81 -14.09
N GLY A 82 -14.21 7.87 -13.99
CA GLY A 82 -15.55 7.84 -13.37
C GLY A 82 -15.82 8.86 -12.28
N GLN A 83 -14.90 9.79 -11.99
CA GLN A 83 -15.13 10.94 -11.13
C GLN A 83 -15.63 12.18 -11.91
N SER A 84 -16.62 11.98 -12.79
CA SER A 84 -17.34 13.08 -13.47
C SER A 84 -18.59 13.47 -12.71
#